data_AF-A0A5E9B2R2-F1
#
_entry.id   AF-A0A5E9B2R2-F1
#
_cell.length_a   1.000
_cell.length_b   1.000
_cell.length_c   1.000
_cell.angle_alpha   90.00
_cell.angle_beta   90.00
_cell.angle_gamma   90.00
#
_symmetry.space_group_name_H-M   'P 1'
#
loop_
_entity.id
_entity.type
_entity.pdbx_description
1 polymer ?
#
loop_
_entity_poly.entity_id
_entity_poly.type
_entity_poly.pdbx_seq_one_letter_code
_entity_poly.pdbx_strand_id
1 'polypeptide(L)' 'MADAVNHPPHYTKHPSGVECITIVEHMGFCLGNAVKYIWRADLKGNAIEDLEKARFYIDREIEKRRKIPVGRPFGEPK' A
#
# COMPACT_ATOMS: atom_id res chain seq x y z
N MET A 1 -0.31 -26.10 -7.49
CA MET A 1 -1.54 -25.29 -7.31
C MET A 1 -1.11 -23.96 -6.71
N ALA A 2 -1.37 -22.84 -7.38
CA ALA A 2 -1.08 -21.52 -6.80
C ALA A 2 -2.14 -21.24 -5.72
N ASP A 3 -1.71 -21.07 -4.47
CA ASP A 3 -2.61 -20.69 -3.39
C ASP A 3 -3.00 -19.22 -3.59
N ALA A 4 -4.21 -18.99 -4.10
CA ALA A 4 -4.71 -17.65 -4.41
C ALA A 4 -4.94 -16.79 -3.16
N VAL A 5 -4.92 -17.38 -1.97
CA VAL A 5 -5.21 -16.73 -0.69
C VAL A 5 -3.91 -16.38 0.03
N ASN A 6 -3.02 -17.36 0.18
CA ASN A 6 -1.79 -17.25 0.95
C ASN A 6 -0.62 -16.72 0.11
N HIS A 7 -0.58 -17.04 -1.19
CA HIS A 7 0.49 -16.59 -2.10
C HIS A 7 -0.05 -16.16 -3.46
N PRO A 8 -0.83 -15.06 -3.52
CA PRO A 8 -1.41 -14.64 -4.78
C PRO A 8 -0.29 -14.31 -5.78
N PRO A 9 -0.29 -14.88 -6.99
CA PRO A 9 0.85 -14.82 -7.92
C PRO A 9 1.19 -13.41 -8.43
N HIS A 10 0.41 -12.40 -8.08
CA HIS A 10 0.63 -10.99 -8.42
C HIS A 10 1.24 -10.19 -7.27
N TYR A 11 1.47 -10.79 -6.10
CA TYR A 11 2.20 -10.18 -4.97
C TYR A 11 3.55 -10.86 -4.69
N THR A 12 3.84 -11.99 -5.32
CA THR A 12 5.09 -12.77 -5.17
C THR A 12 6.07 -12.64 -6.34
N LYS A 13 5.69 -11.91 -7.41
CA LYS A 13 6.49 -11.74 -8.64
C LYS A 13 7.31 -10.45 -8.68
N HIS A 14 7.31 -9.68 -7.61
CA HIS A 14 8.10 -8.46 -7.59
C HIS A 14 9.60 -8.79 -7.63
N PRO A 15 10.42 -8.06 -8.42
CA PRO A 15 11.85 -8.37 -8.59
C PRO A 15 12.66 -8.41 -7.28
N SER A 16 12.15 -7.79 -6.21
CA SER A 16 12.81 -7.83 -4.89
C SER A 16 12.71 -9.19 -4.18
N GLY A 17 11.82 -10.09 -4.60
CA GLY A 17 11.57 -11.37 -3.92
C GLY A 17 10.84 -11.24 -2.57
N VAL A 18 10.39 -10.03 -2.20
CA VAL A 18 9.67 -9.74 -0.96
C VAL A 18 8.18 -9.75 -1.24
N GLU A 19 7.37 -10.32 -0.35
CA GLU A 19 5.91 -10.26 -0.48
C GLU A 19 5.38 -8.89 -0.05
N CYS A 20 4.47 -8.32 -0.84
CA CYS A 20 3.89 -7.01 -0.55
C CYS A 20 3.34 -6.90 0.90
N ILE A 21 2.78 -7.99 1.45
CA ILE A 21 2.21 -8.00 2.80
C ILE A 21 3.23 -7.68 3.89
N THR A 22 4.46 -8.17 3.76
CA THR A 22 5.56 -7.95 4.73
C THR A 22 5.96 -6.48 4.87
N ILE A 23 5.64 -5.67 3.86
CA ILE A 23 5.90 -4.23 3.88
C ILE A 23 4.68 -3.48 4.40
N VAL A 24 3.50 -3.79 3.86
CA VAL A 24 2.29 -3.00 4.14
C VAL A 24 1.67 -3.27 5.51
N GLU A 25 2.00 -4.39 6.17
CA GLU A 25 1.55 -4.68 7.54
C GLU A 25 2.09 -3.68 8.58
N HIS A 26 3.24 -3.07 8.31
CA HIS A 26 3.86 -2.05 9.15
C HIS A 26 3.35 -0.63 8.85
N MET A 27 2.34 -0.49 7.98
CA MET A 27 1.82 0.79 7.53
C MET A 27 0.40 1.06 8.05
N GLY A 28 0.06 2.34 8.14
CA GLY A 28 -1.34 2.74 8.34
C GLY A 28 -2.20 2.38 7.13
N PHE A 29 -3.52 2.24 7.34
CA PHE A 29 -4.49 1.81 6.32
C PHE A 29 -4.35 2.50 4.96
N CYS A 30 -4.22 3.83 4.93
CA CYS A 30 -4.08 4.57 3.68
C CYS A 30 -2.77 4.24 2.96
N LEU A 31 -1.65 4.28 3.69
CA LEU A 31 -0.32 4.04 3.14
C LEU A 31 -0.16 2.60 2.64
N GLY A 32 -0.62 1.62 3.42
CA GLY A 32 -0.56 0.21 3.01
C GLY A 32 -1.38 -0.06 1.75
N ASN A 33 -2.56 0.55 1.61
CA ASN A 33 -3.35 0.43 0.37
C ASN A 33 -2.68 1.14 -0.81
N ALA A 34 -2.11 2.34 -0.61
CA ALA A 34 -1.39 3.04 -1.68
C ALA A 34 -0.23 2.18 -2.22
N VAL A 35 0.62 1.65 -1.32
CA VAL A 35 1.72 0.76 -1.70
C VAL A 35 1.21 -0.49 -2.41
N LYS A 36 0.15 -1.14 -1.90
CA LYS A 36 -0.47 -2.31 -2.56
C LYS A 36 -0.85 -2.03 -4.01
N TYR A 37 -1.43 -0.87 -4.32
CA TYR A 37 -1.80 -0.52 -5.70
C TYR A 37 -0.59 -0.16 -6.56
N ILE A 38 0.39 0.57 -6.03
CA ILE A 38 1.67 0.85 -6.74
C ILE A 38 2.35 -0.47 -7.09
N TRP A 39 2.45 -1.39 -6.12
CA TRP A 39 3.05 -2.71 -6.30
C TRP A 39 2.35 -3.53 -7.39
N ARG A 40 1.05 -3.34 -7.55
CA ARG A 40 0.22 -4.09 -8.50
C ARG A 40 0.23 -3.51 -9.91
N ALA A 41 0.50 -2.21 -10.06
CA ALA A 41 0.36 -1.49 -11.33
C ALA A 41 1.12 -2.17 -12.49
N ASP A 42 2.31 -2.70 -12.23
CA ASP A 42 3.14 -3.39 -13.24
C ASP A 42 2.97 -4.92 -13.25
N LEU A 43 2.17 -5.46 -12.33
CA LEU A 43 2.00 -6.91 -12.13
C LEU A 43 0.61 -7.41 -12.51
N LYS A 44 -0.40 -6.53 -12.65
CA LYS A 44 -1.78 -6.92 -12.93
C LYS A 44 -2.65 -5.77 -13.47
N GLY A 45 -3.38 -6.05 -14.55
CA GLY A 45 -4.53 -5.24 -14.97
C GLY A 45 -4.15 -3.91 -15.62
N ASN A 46 -4.88 -2.85 -15.29
CA ASN A 46 -4.68 -1.50 -15.82
C ASN A 46 -3.83 -0.67 -14.85
N ALA A 47 -2.57 -0.44 -15.23
CA ALA A 47 -1.61 0.32 -14.43
C ALA A 47 -2.13 1.72 -14.03
N ILE A 48 -2.81 2.42 -14.94
CA ILE A 48 -3.32 3.77 -14.67
C ILE A 48 -4.40 3.74 -13.58
N GLU A 49 -5.33 2.80 -13.66
CA GLU A 49 -6.39 2.65 -12.66
C GLU A 49 -5.82 2.35 -11.26
N ASP A 50 -4.75 1.54 -11.20
CA ASP A 50 -4.06 1.26 -9.94
C ASP A 50 -3.32 2.48 -9.40
N LEU A 51 -2.66 3.26 -10.25
CA LEU A 51 -2.01 4.51 -9.84
C LEU A 51 -3.03 5.57 -9.38
N GLU A 52 -4.20 5.65 -10.01
CA GLU A 52 -5.30 6.52 -9.58
C GLU A 52 -5.84 6.10 -8.20
N LYS A 53 -6.00 4.79 -7.96
CA LYS A 53 -6.36 4.28 -6.62
C LYS A 53 -5.28 4.59 -5.59
N ALA A 54 -4.00 4.44 -5.93
CA ALA A 54 -2.91 4.80 -5.04
C ALA A 54 -2.98 6.28 -4.64
N ARG A 55 -3.16 7.17 -5.62
CA ARG A 55 -3.35 8.61 -5.40
C ARG A 55 -4.51 8.89 -4.44
N PHE A 56 -5.67 8.26 -4.63
CA PHE A 56 -6.83 8.43 -3.74
C PHE A 56 -6.49 8.18 -2.26
N TYR A 57 -5.71 7.12 -1.97
CA TYR A 57 -5.32 6.83 -0.59
C TYR A 57 -4.27 7.81 -0.04
N ILE A 58 -3.34 8.27 -0.87
CA ILE A 58 -2.34 9.27 -0.48
C ILE A 58 -3.00 10.61 -0.16
N ASP A 59 -3.92 11.08 -0.99
CA ASP A 59 -4.65 12.34 -0.78
C ASP A 59 -5.37 12.32 0.58
N ARG A 60 -6.03 11.20 0.92
CA ARG A 60 -6.68 11.02 2.23
C ARG A 60 -5.70 11.01 3.40
N GLU A 61 -4.53 10.37 3.26
CA GLU A 61 -3.51 10.37 4.31
C GLU A 61 -2.95 11.79 4.54
N ILE A 62 -2.74 12.56 3.47
CA ILE A 62 -2.32 13.95 3.54
C ILE A 62 -3.36 14.80 4.28
N GLU A 63 -4.64 14.68 3.91
CA GLU A 63 -5.73 15.39 4.59
C GLU A 63 -5.80 15.04 6.08
N LYS A 64 -5.67 13.74 6.41
CA LYS A 64 -5.65 13.27 7.79
C LYS A 64 -4.51 13.91 8.57
N ARG A 65 -3.30 13.94 8.01
CA ARG A 65 -2.11 14.52 8.68
C ARG A 65 -2.19 16.03 8.80
N ARG A 66 -2.75 16.74 7.82
CA ARG A 66 -2.98 18.20 7.90
C ARG A 66 -3.93 18.60 9.02
N LYS A 67 -4.90 17.74 9.35
CA LYS A 67 -5.86 17.95 10.45
C LYS A 67 -5.29 17.65 11.84
N ILE A 68 -4.16 16.95 11.91
CA ILE A 68 -3.47 16.67 13.18
C ILE A 68 -2.59 17.89 13.50
N PRO A 69 -2.78 18.55 14.67
CA PRO A 69 -1.90 19.63 15.08
C PRO A 69 -0.44 19.17 15.08
N VAL A 70 0.44 19.97 14.48
CA VAL A 70 1.89 19.70 14.43
C VAL A 70 2.40 19.47 15.86
N GLY A 71 2.81 18.24 16.18
CA GLY A 71 3.28 17.91 17.53
C GLY A 71 3.35 16.43 17.92
N ARG A 72 2.69 15.49 17.22
CA ARG A 72 2.88 14.06 17.53
C ARG A 72 3.99 13.46 16.64
N PRO A 73 5.14 13.03 17.21
CA PRO A 73 6.15 12.32 16.45
C PRO A 73 5.59 11.00 15.89
N PHE A 74 6.09 10.63 14.70
CA PHE A 74 5.73 9.40 14.03
C PHE A 74 6.11 8.19 14.91
N GLY A 75 5.14 7.34 15.28
CA GLY A 75 5.41 6.05 15.93
C GLY A 75 4.85 5.86 17.34
N GLU A 76 4.15 6.82 17.93
CA GLU A 76 3.54 6.58 19.24
C GLU A 76 2.24 5.75 19.14
N PRO A 77 2.08 4.71 19.99
CA PRO A 77 0.83 3.95 20.05
C PRO A 77 -0.36 4.86 20.44
N LYS A 78 -1.56 4.38 20.11
CA LYS A 78 -2.82 5.11 20.36
C LYS A 78 -3.03 5.38 21.84
#